data_AF-X6GDB7-F1
#
_entry.id   AF-X6GDB7-F1
#
_cell.length_a   1.000
_cell.length_b   1.000
_cell.length_c   1.000
_cell.angle_alpha   90.00
_cell.angle_beta   90.00
_cell.angle_gamma   90.00
#
_symmetry.space_group_name_H-M   'P 1'
#
loop_
_entity.id
_entity.type
_entity.pdbx_description
1 polymer ?
#
loop_
_entity_poly.entity_id
_entity_poly.type
_entity_poly.pdbx_seq_one_letter_code
_entity_poly.pdbx_strand_id
1 'polypeptide(L)'
;MHILIAAIGLLGVAAFWWYRMKAMNDAAREVADVVGRVQGNIRRKRLRNQAALSPLTAIDDPVVAAATLITAIISENGPVLPQREAVIRSVISEIADDKKTDEAVVYAKWAASQIDDATIVIDKLAPFLRERLDVTERNDLLQMVNRAAQAGEQPLKISDQRILRLRQKLGFEVN
;
A
#
# COMPACT_ATOMS: atom_id res chain seq x y z
N MET A 1 -29.23 -56.59 18.21
CA MET A 1 -29.77 -55.91 17.01
C MET A 1 -29.46 -54.39 17.06
N HIS A 2 -28.18 -54.00 17.07
CA HIS A 2 -27.75 -52.59 17.14
C HIS A 2 -26.67 -52.23 16.10
N ILE A 3 -25.90 -53.24 15.66
CA ILE A 3 -24.83 -53.09 14.65
C ILE A 3 -25.41 -52.74 13.26
N LEU A 4 -26.59 -53.27 12.92
CA LEU A 4 -27.26 -52.97 11.66
C LEU A 4 -27.74 -51.51 11.57
N ILE A 5 -28.20 -50.92 12.69
CA ILE A 5 -28.62 -49.52 12.74
C ILE A 5 -27.41 -48.59 12.65
N ALA A 6 -26.30 -48.93 13.32
CA ALA A 6 -25.05 -48.19 13.23
C ALA A 6 -24.46 -48.21 11.80
N ALA A 7 -24.52 -49.35 11.11
CA ALA A 7 -24.05 -49.48 9.73
C ALA A 7 -24.89 -48.64 8.73
N ILE A 8 -26.22 -48.62 8.90
CA ILE A 8 -27.11 -47.80 8.06
C ILE A 8 -26.91 -46.31 8.35
N GLY A 9 -26.68 -45.91 9.61
CA GLY A 9 -26.37 -44.53 9.97
C GLY A 9 -25.07 -44.03 9.33
N LEU A 10 -24.02 -44.86 9.32
CA LEU A 10 -22.72 -44.52 8.72
C LEU A 10 -22.79 -44.41 7.20
N LEU A 11 -23.55 -45.31 6.55
CA LEU A 11 -23.81 -45.26 5.11
C LEU A 11 -24.69 -44.05 4.73
N GLY A 12 -25.65 -43.68 5.57
CA GLY A 12 -26.50 -42.49 5.38
C GLY A 12 -25.70 -41.18 5.42
N VAL A 13 -24.76 -41.04 6.35
CA VAL A 13 -23.89 -39.86 6.46
C VAL A 13 -22.96 -39.75 5.24
N ALA A 14 -22.38 -40.87 4.79
CA ALA A 14 -21.53 -40.89 3.61
C ALA A 14 -22.32 -40.55 2.33
N ALA A 15 -23.53 -41.09 2.16
CA ALA A 15 -24.40 -40.79 1.02
C ALA A 15 -24.88 -39.33 1.02
N PHE A 16 -25.18 -38.78 2.20
CA PHE A 16 -25.58 -37.37 2.35
C PHE A 16 -24.45 -36.41 1.95
N TRP A 17 -23.22 -36.66 2.40
CA TRP A 17 -22.04 -35.87 2.01
C TRP A 17 -21.70 -36.03 0.53
N TRP A 18 -21.84 -37.24 -0.02
CA TRP A 18 -21.64 -37.48 -1.45
C TRP A 18 -22.66 -36.71 -2.30
N TYR A 19 -23.92 -36.70 -1.92
CA TYR A 19 -24.97 -35.94 -2.61
C TYR A 19 -24.75 -34.42 -2.49
N ARG A 20 -24.33 -33.95 -1.31
CA ARG A 20 -24.02 -32.54 -1.05
C ARG A 20 -22.81 -32.04 -1.86
N MET A 21 -21.78 -32.87 -2.02
CA MET A 21 -20.60 -32.59 -2.85
C MET A 21 -20.93 -32.65 -4.34
N LYS A 22 -21.77 -33.60 -4.77
CA LYS A 22 -22.20 -33.72 -6.17
C LYS A 22 -23.06 -32.54 -6.62
N ALA A 23 -23.93 -32.02 -5.75
CA ALA A 23 -24.69 -30.80 -6.01
C ALA A 23 -23.82 -29.52 -6.14
N MET A 24 -22.57 -29.55 -5.66
CA MET A 24 -21.61 -28.46 -5.85
C MET A 24 -20.72 -28.64 -7.08
N ASN A 25 -20.72 -29.83 -7.71
CA ASN A 25 -19.81 -30.16 -8.81
C ASN A 25 -20.34 -29.72 -10.19
N ASP A 26 -21.67 -29.52 -10.33
CA ASP A 26 -22.25 -28.96 -11.55
C ASP A 26 -22.04 -27.44 -11.67
N ALA A 27 -21.76 -26.74 -10.56
CA ALA A 27 -21.31 -25.36 -10.57
C ALA A 27 -19.78 -25.20 -10.76
N ALA A 28 -19.01 -26.29 -10.70
CA ALA A 28 -17.55 -26.24 -10.76
C ALA A 28 -17.00 -26.23 -12.20
N ARG A 29 -17.78 -26.66 -13.20
CA ARG A 29 -17.33 -26.68 -14.60
C ARG A 29 -17.38 -25.32 -15.30
N GLU A 30 -18.13 -24.36 -14.79
CA GLU A 30 -18.20 -23.00 -15.37
C GLU A 30 -17.23 -22.01 -14.71
N VAL A 31 -16.67 -22.34 -13.54
CA VAL A 31 -15.72 -21.48 -12.81
C VAL A 31 -14.26 -21.79 -13.16
N ALA A 32 -13.98 -22.93 -13.79
CA ALA A 32 -12.61 -23.34 -14.13
C ALA A 32 -11.94 -22.41 -15.19
N ASP A 33 -12.71 -21.89 -16.14
CA ASP A 33 -12.15 -21.06 -17.24
C ASP A 33 -11.97 -19.58 -16.91
N VAL A 34 -12.51 -19.10 -15.78
CA VAL A 34 -12.37 -17.68 -15.36
C VAL A 34 -11.22 -17.49 -14.36
N VAL A 35 -10.76 -18.54 -13.67
CA VAL A 35 -9.75 -18.43 -12.60
C VAL A 35 -8.30 -18.38 -13.12
N GLY A 36 -8.01 -18.97 -14.29
CA GLY A 36 -6.64 -19.07 -14.80
C GLY A 36 -5.97 -17.75 -15.19
N ARG A 37 -6.71 -16.77 -15.72
CA ARG A 37 -6.14 -15.48 -16.19
C ARG A 37 -6.01 -14.42 -15.09
N VAL A 38 -6.81 -14.50 -14.03
CA VAL A 38 -6.76 -13.52 -12.93
C VAL A 38 -5.68 -13.87 -11.91
N GLN A 39 -5.42 -15.17 -11.68
CA GLN A 39 -4.42 -15.62 -10.71
C GLN A 39 -2.99 -15.18 -11.08
N GLY A 40 -2.64 -15.16 -12.37
CA GLY A 40 -1.31 -14.75 -12.84
C GLY A 40 -1.01 -13.27 -12.59
N ASN A 41 -2.00 -12.38 -12.80
CA ASN A 41 -1.85 -10.95 -12.52
C ASN A 41 -1.85 -10.66 -11.02
N ILE A 42 -2.67 -11.36 -10.23
CA ILE A 42 -2.64 -11.25 -8.77
C ILE A 42 -1.30 -11.72 -8.21
N ARG A 43 -0.77 -12.85 -8.70
CA ARG A 43 0.53 -13.40 -8.24
C ARG A 43 1.69 -12.47 -8.61
N ARG A 44 1.75 -11.97 -9.84
CA ARG A 44 2.76 -10.96 -10.24
C ARG A 44 2.65 -9.67 -9.42
N LYS A 45 1.43 -9.19 -9.17
CA LYS A 45 1.21 -8.00 -8.34
C LYS A 45 1.67 -8.23 -6.89
N ARG A 46 1.38 -9.41 -6.30
CA ARG A 46 1.87 -9.77 -4.95
C ARG A 46 3.39 -9.87 -4.87
N LEU A 47 4.05 -10.51 -5.85
CA LEU A 47 5.51 -10.62 -5.91
C LEU A 47 6.16 -9.23 -6.04
N ARG A 48 5.60 -8.36 -6.89
CA ARG A 48 6.09 -6.99 -7.04
C ARG A 48 5.84 -6.16 -5.78
N ASN A 49 4.69 -6.33 -5.12
CA ASN A 49 4.42 -5.69 -3.83
C ASN A 49 5.39 -6.15 -2.73
N GLN A 50 5.77 -7.43 -2.71
CA GLN A 50 6.79 -7.93 -1.77
C GLN A 50 8.17 -7.35 -2.07
N ALA A 51 8.55 -7.23 -3.34
CA ALA A 51 9.79 -6.57 -3.74
C ALA A 51 9.80 -5.07 -3.38
N ALA A 52 8.67 -4.38 -3.58
CA ALA A 52 8.44 -2.99 -3.20
C ALA A 52 8.56 -2.72 -1.70
N LEU A 53 8.31 -3.72 -0.84
CA LEU A 53 8.48 -3.59 0.60
C LEU A 53 9.95 -3.55 1.00
N SER A 54 10.87 -4.16 0.24
CA SER A 54 12.30 -4.23 0.59
C SER A 54 12.95 -2.84 0.76
N PRO A 55 12.80 -1.89 -0.20
CA PRO A 55 13.22 -0.51 0.00
C PRO A 55 12.58 0.14 1.23
N LEU A 56 11.26 0.03 1.38
CA LEU A 56 10.55 0.68 2.49
C LEU A 56 10.94 0.14 3.87
N THR A 57 11.30 -1.14 3.96
CA THR A 57 11.75 -1.76 5.22
C THR A 57 13.17 -1.37 5.63
N ALA A 58 13.98 -0.92 4.68
CA ALA A 58 15.34 -0.45 4.96
C ALA A 58 15.37 0.98 5.51
N ILE A 59 14.25 1.70 5.47
CA ILE A 59 14.14 3.07 5.98
C ILE A 59 13.96 3.03 7.51
N ASP A 60 14.94 3.58 8.23
CA ASP A 60 14.97 3.69 9.70
C ASP A 60 14.97 5.16 10.20
N ASP A 61 15.10 6.10 9.26
CA ASP A 61 15.21 7.52 9.47
C ASP A 61 13.92 8.27 9.10
N PRO A 62 13.40 9.16 9.97
CA PRO A 62 12.13 9.86 9.72
C PRO A 62 12.18 10.84 8.54
N VAL A 63 13.33 11.46 8.25
CA VAL A 63 13.50 12.36 7.10
C VAL A 63 13.43 11.58 5.80
N VAL A 64 14.15 10.45 5.73
CA VAL A 64 14.12 9.56 4.54
C VAL A 64 12.71 8.99 4.33
N ALA A 65 12.02 8.62 5.41
CA ALA A 65 10.64 8.16 5.35
C ALA A 65 9.68 9.26 4.85
N ALA A 66 9.80 10.48 5.35
CA ALA A 66 8.99 11.62 4.91
C ALA A 66 9.24 11.94 3.42
N ALA A 67 10.51 11.99 3.00
CA ALA A 67 10.88 12.21 1.60
C ALA A 67 10.31 11.12 0.68
N THR A 68 10.42 9.85 1.09
CA THR A 68 9.91 8.70 0.32
C THR A 68 8.39 8.74 0.22
N LEU A 69 7.69 9.05 1.32
CA LEU A 69 6.24 9.17 1.35
C LEU A 69 5.74 10.31 0.44
N ILE A 70 6.32 11.51 0.56
CA ILE A 70 5.98 12.68 -0.25
C ILE A 70 6.20 12.36 -1.74
N THR A 71 7.37 11.82 -2.07
CA THR A 71 7.72 11.49 -3.46
C THR A 71 6.78 10.45 -4.05
N ALA A 72 6.42 9.40 -3.29
CA ALA A 72 5.52 8.35 -3.77
C ALA A 72 4.11 8.89 -4.04
N ILE A 73 3.56 9.74 -3.15
CA ILE A 73 2.24 10.35 -3.35
C ILE A 73 2.23 11.26 -4.59
N ILE A 74 3.30 12.02 -4.80
CA ILE A 74 3.42 12.93 -5.94
C ILE A 74 3.61 12.18 -7.26
N SER A 75 4.33 11.07 -7.24
CA SER A 75 4.66 10.27 -8.43
C SER A 75 3.50 9.35 -8.87
N GLU A 76 2.44 9.22 -8.07
CA GLU A 76 1.37 8.24 -8.30
C GLU A 76 0.69 8.40 -9.68
N ASN A 77 0.56 9.63 -10.18
CA ASN A 77 -0.12 9.93 -11.43
C ASN A 77 0.81 10.21 -12.62
N GLY A 78 2.12 9.97 -12.47
CA GLY A 78 3.09 10.19 -13.53
C GLY A 78 4.46 10.66 -13.04
N PRO A 79 5.42 10.85 -13.96
CA PRO A 79 6.78 11.24 -13.60
C PRO A 79 6.83 12.60 -12.92
N VAL A 80 7.68 12.72 -11.90
CA VAL A 80 7.95 13.99 -11.22
C VAL A 80 8.78 14.90 -12.15
N LEU A 81 8.24 16.06 -12.50
CA LEU A 81 8.94 17.06 -13.29
C LEU A 81 10.07 17.72 -12.48
N PRO A 82 11.17 18.19 -13.11
CA PRO A 82 12.30 18.79 -12.41
C PRO A 82 11.93 19.93 -11.45
N GLN A 83 10.95 20.75 -11.82
CA GLN A 83 10.46 21.86 -10.99
C GLN A 83 9.82 21.35 -9.69
N ARG A 84 9.12 20.21 -9.76
CA ARG A 84 8.50 19.60 -8.58
C ARG A 84 9.53 18.84 -7.73
N GLU A 85 10.53 18.24 -8.36
CA GLU A 85 11.69 17.67 -7.65
C GLU A 85 12.41 18.73 -6.82
N ALA A 86 12.58 19.94 -7.35
CA ALA A 86 13.15 21.06 -6.60
C ALA A 86 12.29 21.47 -5.38
N VAL A 87 10.96 21.41 -5.49
CA VAL A 87 10.09 21.69 -4.34
C VAL A 87 10.11 20.56 -3.32
N ILE A 88 10.11 19.29 -3.75
CA ILE A 88 10.30 18.15 -2.84
C ILE A 88 11.60 18.34 -2.06
N ARG A 89 12.69 18.70 -2.74
CA ARG A 89 13.96 19.02 -2.09
C ARG A 89 13.83 20.18 -1.10
N SER A 90 13.19 21.26 -1.50
CA SER A 90 12.98 22.45 -0.66
C SER A 90 12.17 22.14 0.60
N VAL A 91 11.12 21.31 0.53
CA VAL A 91 10.35 20.96 1.73
C VAL A 91 11.16 20.04 2.64
N ILE A 92 11.98 19.12 2.08
CA ILE A 92 12.82 18.23 2.89
C ILE A 92 13.97 18.99 3.57
N SER A 93 14.53 20.03 2.95
CA SER A 93 15.56 20.87 3.60
C SER A 93 15.04 21.68 4.80
N GLU A 94 13.72 21.79 4.99
CA GLU A 94 13.15 22.42 6.19
C GLU A 94 13.31 21.54 7.43
N ILE A 95 13.49 20.22 7.26
CA ILE A 95 13.53 19.22 8.33
C ILE A 95 14.88 18.50 8.44
N ALA A 96 15.87 18.88 7.62
CA ALA A 96 17.16 18.22 7.53
C ALA A 96 18.26 19.16 7.03
N ASP A 97 19.52 18.85 7.35
CA ASP A 97 20.67 19.54 6.74
C ASP A 97 20.81 19.21 5.24
N ASP A 98 21.64 19.98 4.52
CA ASP A 98 21.80 19.85 3.07
C ASP A 98 22.22 18.44 2.65
N LYS A 99 23.18 17.83 3.38
CA LYS A 99 23.70 16.51 3.07
C LYS A 99 22.61 15.44 3.23
N LYS A 100 21.89 15.49 4.35
CA LYS A 100 20.80 14.56 4.64
C LYS A 100 19.63 14.76 3.69
N THR A 101 19.36 15.98 3.29
CA THR A 101 18.35 16.32 2.28
C THR A 101 18.68 15.68 0.93
N ASP A 102 19.92 15.83 0.47
CA ASP A 102 20.39 15.21 -0.78
C ASP A 102 20.21 13.69 -0.74
N GLU A 103 20.69 13.05 0.31
CA GLU A 103 20.58 11.60 0.50
C GLU A 103 19.12 11.14 0.56
N ALA A 104 18.28 11.83 1.33
CA ALA A 104 16.86 11.50 1.49
C ALA A 104 16.08 11.64 0.18
N VAL A 105 16.30 12.71 -0.58
CA VAL A 105 15.61 12.95 -1.86
C VAL A 105 16.06 11.93 -2.92
N VAL A 106 17.36 11.62 -2.99
CA VAL A 106 17.88 10.61 -3.92
C VAL A 106 17.31 9.24 -3.61
N TYR A 107 17.34 8.85 -2.33
CA TYR A 107 16.77 7.58 -1.90
C TYR A 107 15.26 7.52 -2.16
N ALA A 108 14.53 8.57 -1.80
CA ALA A 108 13.09 8.67 -1.99
C ALA A 108 12.67 8.49 -3.45
N LYS A 109 13.40 9.13 -4.38
CA LYS A 109 13.16 9.00 -5.82
C LYS A 109 13.38 7.57 -6.30
N TRP A 110 14.49 6.95 -5.88
CA TRP A 110 14.76 5.56 -6.19
C TRP A 110 13.69 4.64 -5.60
N ALA A 111 13.37 4.76 -4.31
CA ALA A 111 12.40 3.91 -3.62
C ALA A 111 10.99 4.07 -4.22
N ALA A 112 10.54 5.30 -4.47
CA ALA A 112 9.25 5.56 -5.12
C ALA A 112 9.18 4.96 -6.53
N SER A 113 10.28 4.97 -7.30
CA SER A 113 10.33 4.33 -8.63
C SER A 113 10.11 2.81 -8.61
N GLN A 114 10.32 2.15 -7.46
CA GLN A 114 10.10 0.71 -7.31
C GLN A 114 8.66 0.36 -6.93
N ILE A 115 7.79 1.37 -6.70
CA ILE A 115 6.48 1.21 -6.07
C ILE A 115 5.41 1.93 -6.87
N ASP A 116 4.58 1.16 -7.58
CA ASP A 116 3.49 1.69 -8.41
C ASP A 116 2.26 2.19 -7.61
N ASP A 117 2.17 1.92 -6.30
CA ASP A 117 0.99 2.23 -5.48
C ASP A 117 1.39 2.99 -4.21
N ALA A 118 1.08 4.28 -4.17
CA ALA A 118 1.33 5.14 -3.01
C ALA A 118 0.63 4.65 -1.73
N THR A 119 -0.45 3.86 -1.85
CA THR A 119 -1.14 3.24 -0.70
C THR A 119 -0.19 2.35 0.10
N ILE A 120 0.67 1.59 -0.59
CA ILE A 120 1.64 0.69 0.06
C ILE A 120 2.65 1.51 0.88
N VAL A 121 3.11 2.62 0.31
CA VAL A 121 4.04 3.53 0.98
C VAL A 121 3.40 4.18 2.20
N ILE A 122 2.16 4.67 2.06
CA ILE A 122 1.37 5.23 3.17
C ILE A 122 1.20 4.18 4.27
N ASP A 123 0.78 2.96 3.92
CA ASP A 123 0.52 1.91 4.90
C ASP A 123 1.75 1.46 5.67
N LYS A 124 2.93 1.57 5.05
CA LYS A 124 4.18 1.15 5.65
C LYS A 124 4.86 2.27 6.45
N LEU A 125 4.96 3.47 5.87
CA LEU A 125 5.75 4.57 6.45
C LEU A 125 4.93 5.47 7.38
N ALA A 126 3.64 5.65 7.17
CA ALA A 126 2.85 6.53 8.04
C ALA A 126 2.76 6.03 9.49
N PRO A 127 2.63 4.72 9.79
CA PRO A 127 2.73 4.22 11.17
C PRO A 127 4.12 4.44 11.80
N PHE A 128 5.19 4.21 11.03
CA PHE A 128 6.56 4.47 11.47
C PHE A 128 6.77 5.95 11.81
N LEU A 129 6.28 6.85 10.95
CA LEU A 129 6.31 8.29 11.18
C LEU A 129 5.45 8.68 12.39
N ARG A 130 4.26 8.09 12.56
CA ARG A 130 3.43 8.32 13.74
C ARG A 130 4.15 8.01 15.05
N GLU A 131 4.95 6.95 15.09
CA GLU A 131 5.68 6.55 16.30
C GLU A 131 6.87 7.45 16.62
N ARG A 132 7.40 8.17 15.62
CA ARG A 132 8.61 8.99 15.75
C ARG A 132 8.35 10.49 15.80
N LEU A 133 7.26 10.94 15.21
CA LEU A 133 6.89 12.37 15.15
C LEU A 133 5.84 12.73 16.19
N ASP A 134 5.93 13.94 16.71
CA ASP A 134 4.89 14.54 17.54
C ASP A 134 3.69 15.02 16.71
N VAL A 135 2.66 15.55 17.38
CA VAL A 135 1.41 15.98 16.70
C VAL A 135 1.64 17.18 15.77
N THR A 136 2.52 18.11 16.14
CA THR A 136 2.85 19.28 15.33
C THR A 136 3.60 18.84 14.08
N GLU A 137 4.63 18.01 14.24
CA GLU A 137 5.44 17.56 13.11
C GLU A 137 4.65 16.68 12.14
N ARG A 138 3.66 15.90 12.62
CA ARG A 138 2.73 15.18 11.73
C ARG A 138 1.84 16.12 10.92
N ASN A 139 1.44 17.25 11.50
CA ASN A 139 0.71 18.27 10.75
C ASN A 139 1.61 18.95 9.73
N ASP A 140 2.86 19.23 10.10
CA ASP A 140 3.85 19.81 9.19
C ASP A 140 4.11 18.88 8.00
N LEU A 141 4.23 17.58 8.24
CA LEU A 141 4.33 16.58 7.17
C LEU A 141 3.14 16.62 6.19
N LEU A 142 1.90 16.76 6.70
CA LEU A 142 0.72 16.92 5.84
C LEU A 142 0.79 18.21 5.02
N GLN A 143 1.27 19.30 5.63
CA GLN A 143 1.48 20.56 4.92
C GLN A 143 2.57 20.43 3.85
N MET A 144 3.67 19.73 4.12
CA MET A 144 4.74 19.46 3.16
C MET A 144 4.20 18.68 1.95
N VAL A 145 3.39 17.64 2.17
CA VAL A 145 2.73 16.89 1.09
C VAL A 145 1.87 17.81 0.23
N ASN A 146 1.05 18.66 0.85
CA ASN A 146 0.20 19.61 0.13
C ASN A 146 1.03 20.64 -0.66
N ARG A 147 2.05 21.24 -0.04
CA ARG A 147 2.94 22.20 -0.70
C ARG A 147 3.62 21.59 -1.93
N ALA A 148 4.13 20.38 -1.80
CA ALA A 148 4.81 19.69 -2.88
C ALA A 148 3.85 19.24 -4.01
N ALA A 149 2.57 18.98 -3.71
CA ALA A 149 1.56 18.70 -4.73
C ALA A 149 1.04 19.95 -5.45
N GLN A 150 0.93 21.08 -4.75
CA GLN A 150 0.53 22.36 -5.34
C GLN A 150 1.64 22.99 -6.19
N ALA A 151 2.88 22.52 -6.06
CA ALA A 151 4.02 23.01 -6.81
C ALA A 151 4.03 22.58 -8.29
N GLY A 152 4.65 23.43 -9.12
CA GLY A 152 4.76 23.26 -10.57
C GLY A 152 3.77 24.13 -11.35
N GLU A 153 3.76 23.98 -12.67
CA GLU A 153 2.88 24.76 -13.56
C GLU A 153 1.40 24.43 -13.37
N GLN A 154 1.09 23.18 -12.98
CA GLN A 154 -0.26 22.71 -12.69
C GLN A 154 -0.29 21.98 -11.35
N PRO A 155 -1.22 22.35 -10.44
CA PRO A 155 -1.46 21.60 -9.21
C PRO A 155 -1.76 20.13 -9.46
N LEU A 156 -1.11 19.24 -8.72
CA LEU A 156 -1.57 17.86 -8.64
C LEU A 156 -2.78 17.76 -7.74
N LYS A 157 -3.83 17.15 -8.25
CA LYS A 157 -4.89 16.62 -7.40
C LYS A 157 -4.41 15.32 -6.78
N ILE A 158 -3.99 15.39 -5.51
CA ILE A 158 -3.86 14.17 -4.70
C ILE A 158 -5.28 13.61 -4.51
N SER A 159 -5.44 12.31 -4.67
CA SER A 159 -6.72 11.66 -4.38
C SER A 159 -7.12 11.90 -2.92
N ASP A 160 -8.36 12.35 -2.69
CA ASP A 160 -8.90 12.58 -1.33
C ASP A 160 -8.77 11.32 -0.47
N GLN A 161 -8.89 10.14 -1.07
CA GLN A 161 -8.71 8.86 -0.38
C GLN A 161 -7.27 8.68 0.14
N ARG A 162 -6.26 9.19 -0.56
CA ARG A 162 -4.85 9.13 -0.15
C ARG A 162 -4.60 10.04 1.04
N ILE A 163 -5.10 11.27 0.99
CA ILE A 163 -5.00 12.23 2.09
C ILE A 163 -5.73 11.69 3.34
N LEU A 164 -6.96 11.19 3.18
CA LEU A 164 -7.72 10.61 4.29
C LEU A 164 -6.98 9.42 4.90
N ARG A 165 -6.48 8.50 4.08
CA ARG A 165 -5.72 7.35 4.56
C ARG A 165 -4.44 7.77 5.28
N LEU A 166 -3.70 8.73 4.72
CA LEU A 166 -2.50 9.27 5.35
C LEU A 166 -2.84 9.87 6.72
N ARG A 167 -3.90 10.69 6.82
CA ARG A 167 -4.36 11.26 8.08
C ARG A 167 -4.72 10.18 9.12
N GLN A 168 -5.48 9.16 8.71
CA GLN A 168 -5.83 8.02 9.57
C GLN A 168 -4.59 7.30 10.09
N LYS A 169 -3.61 7.04 9.20
CA LYS A 169 -2.39 6.30 9.56
C LYS A 169 -1.42 7.13 10.42
N LEU A 170 -1.42 8.45 10.28
CA LEU A 170 -0.72 9.37 11.18
C LEU A 170 -1.44 9.56 12.53
N GLY A 171 -2.64 8.98 12.70
CA GLY A 171 -3.38 8.99 13.96
C GLY A 171 -4.19 10.25 14.21
N PHE A 172 -4.55 11.00 13.16
CA PHE A 172 -5.53 12.07 13.28
C PHE A 172 -6.94 11.50 13.39
N GLU A 173 -7.81 12.19 14.13
CA GLU A 173 -9.25 11.94 14.07
C GLU A 173 -9.74 12.32 12.67
N VAL A 174 -10.45 11.41 12.03
CA VAL A 174 -11.00 11.61 10.68
C VAL A 174 -12.49 11.36 10.78
N ASN A 175 -13.27 12.45 10.69
CA ASN A 175 -14.73 12.44 10.68
C ASN A 175 -15.27 12.22 9.28
#